data_AF-A0A7Y1XKQ0-F1
#
_entry.id   AF-A0A7Y1XKQ0-F1
#
_cell.length_a   1.000
_cell.length_b   1.000
_cell.length_c   1.000
_cell.angle_alpha   90.00
_cell.angle_beta   90.00
_cell.angle_gamma   90.00
#
_symmetry.space_group_name_H-M   'P 1'
#
loop_
_entity.id
_entity.type
_entity.pdbx_description
1 polymer ?
#
loop_
_entity_poly.entity_id
_entity_poly.type
_entity_poly.pdbx_seq_one_letter_code
_entity_poly.pdbx_strand_id
1 'polypeptide(L)' 'LESFEEQNQLVYDIVTNYRTLLQGEERKFNFGESSLFLINSRESKLIDARLKQNELQNKFFKAKAKLFQSLAINPESL' A
#
# COMPACT_ATOMS: atom_id res chain seq x y z
N LEU A 1 1.73 -11.57 -14.25
CA LEU A 1 0.66 -10.76 -13.61
C LEU A 1 0.42 -11.26 -12.19
N GLU A 2 0.33 -12.57 -12.00
CA GLU A 2 0.30 -13.25 -10.69
C GLU A 2 1.28 -12.70 -9.65
N SER A 3 2.58 -12.56 -9.96
CA SER A 3 3.54 -11.97 -9.01
C SER A 3 3.22 -10.52 -8.58
N PHE A 4 2.58 -9.71 -9.44
CA PHE A 4 2.15 -8.37 -9.05
C PHE A 4 0.87 -8.40 -8.20
N GLU A 5 0.01 -9.40 -8.38
CA GLU A 5 -1.18 -9.61 -7.57
C GLU A 5 -0.79 -10.05 -6.16
N GLU A 6 0.15 -10.98 -6.03
CA GLU A 6 0.75 -11.37 -4.75
C GLU A 6 1.42 -10.17 -4.05
N GLN A 7 2.22 -9.39 -4.79
CA GLN A 7 2.85 -8.19 -4.23
C GLN A 7 1.82 -7.15 -3.76
N ASN A 8 0.72 -6.95 -4.50
CA ASN A 8 -0.35 -6.06 -4.08
C ASN A 8 -1.04 -6.55 -2.80
N GLN A 9 -1.26 -7.86 -2.66
CA GLN A 9 -1.85 -8.44 -1.46
C GLN A 9 -0.93 -8.25 -0.24
N LEU A 10 0.37 -8.57 -0.39
CA LEU A 10 1.35 -8.39 0.67
C LEU A 10 1.42 -6.93 1.13
N VAL A 11 1.41 -5.97 0.19
CA VAL A 11 1.47 -4.55 0.56
C VAL A 11 0.16 -4.07 1.19
N TYR A 12 -1.00 -4.61 0.79
CA TYR A 12 -2.26 -4.36 1.48
C TYR A 12 -2.20 -4.82 2.94
N ASP A 13 -1.65 -6.01 3.19
CA ASP A 13 -1.49 -6.54 4.55
C ASP A 13 -0.52 -5.69 5.38
N ILE A 14 0.58 -5.23 4.78
CA ILE A 14 1.54 -4.32 5.42
C ILE A 14 0.87 -3.00 5.84
N VAL A 15 0.10 -2.37 4.95
CA VAL A 15 -0.63 -1.13 5.27
C VAL A 15 -1.63 -1.36 6.41
N THR A 16 -2.33 -2.49 6.39
CA THR A 16 -3.28 -2.88 7.44
C THR A 16 -2.57 -3.07 8.79
N ASN A 17 -1.43 -3.75 8.79
CA ASN A 17 -0.62 -3.96 9.99
C ASN A 17 -0.09 -2.63 10.58
N TYR A 18 0.42 -1.72 9.74
CA TYR A 18 0.85 -0.40 10.22
C TYR A 18 -0.30 0.43 10.80
N ARG A 19 -1.51 0.33 10.22
CA ARG A 19 -2.70 0.97 10.80
C ARG A 19 -3.02 0.42 12.19
N THR A 20 -2.97 -0.90 12.36
CA THR A 20 -3.20 -1.54 13.66
C THR A 20 -2.16 -1.11 14.70
N LEU A 21 -0.88 -1.00 14.29
CA LEU A 21 0.18 -0.52 15.17
C LEU A 21 -0.03 0.94 15.58
N LEU A 22 -0.43 1.81 14.65
CA LEU A 22 -0.76 3.21 14.96
C LEU A 22 -1.90 3.30 15.98
N GLN A 23 -2.98 2.54 15.77
CA GLN A 23 -4.11 2.48 16.71
C GLN A 23 -3.72 1.93 18.10
N GLY A 24 -2.74 1.03 18.16
CA GLY A 24 -2.18 0.56 19.43
C GLY A 24 -1.40 1.66 20.14
N GLU A 25 -0.60 2.42 19.40
CA GLU A 25 0.20 3.53 19.93
C GLU A 25 -0.68 4.70 20.40
N GLU A 26 -1.73 5.04 19.66
CA GLU A 26 -2.73 6.05 20.06
C GLU A 26 -3.42 5.67 21.37
N ARG A 27 -3.76 4.39 21.55
CA ARG A 27 -4.31 3.89 22.81
C ARG A 27 -3.33 4.06 23.97
N LYS A 28 -2.06 3.67 23.79
CA LYS A 28 -1.03 3.87 24.81
C LYS A 28 -0.84 5.34 25.16
N PHE A 29 -0.87 6.22 24.17
CA PHE A 29 -0.77 7.67 24.39
C PHE A 29 -1.93 8.19 25.23
N ASN A 30 -3.17 7.73 24.97
CA ASN A 30 -4.34 8.09 25.77
C ASN A 30 -4.24 7.64 27.24
N PHE A 31 -3.49 6.56 27.52
CA PHE A 31 -3.17 6.12 28.88
C PHE A 31 -1.93 6.82 29.49
N GLY A 32 -1.27 7.71 28.75
CA GLY A 32 -0.05 8.38 29.19
C GLY A 32 1.22 7.52 29.08
N GLU A 33 1.15 6.36 28.42
CA GLU A 33 2.24 5.38 28.27
C GLU A 33 3.03 5.55 26.95
N SER A 34 2.75 6.61 26.20
CA SER A 34 3.42 6.91 24.93
C SER A 34 3.62 8.42 24.77
N SER A 35 4.27 8.82 23.69
CA SER A 35 4.54 10.22 23.34
C SER A 35 4.04 10.56 21.95
N LEU A 36 3.77 11.85 21.72
CA LEU A 36 3.40 12.35 20.40
C LEU A 36 4.46 12.03 19.33
N PHE A 37 5.73 11.98 19.72
CA PHE A 37 6.82 11.56 18.83
C PHE A 37 6.67 10.12 18.35
N LEU A 38 6.25 9.20 19.22
CA LEU A 38 6.03 7.80 18.84
C LEU A 38 4.82 7.66 17.91
N ILE A 39 3.73 8.37 18.16
CA ILE A 39 2.59 8.43 17.23
C ILE A 39 3.05 8.92 15.86
N ASN A 40 3.76 10.05 15.81
CA ASN A 40 4.27 10.62 14.55
C ASN A 40 5.20 9.63 13.82
N SER A 41 6.03 8.90 14.54
CA SER A 41 6.90 7.87 13.96
C SER A 41 6.09 6.73 13.34
N ARG A 42 5.04 6.23 14.02
CA ARG A 42 4.14 5.19 13.51
C ARG A 42 3.34 5.67 12.30
N GLU A 43 2.81 6.88 12.37
CA GLU A 43 2.06 7.49 11.27
C GLU A 43 2.93 7.71 10.03
N SER A 44 4.16 8.18 10.21
CA SER A 44 5.13 8.29 9.10
C SER A 44 5.38 6.94 8.41
N LYS A 45 5.50 5.84 9.18
CA LYS A 45 5.64 4.50 8.60
C LYS A 45 4.39 4.02 7.87
N LEU A 46 3.20 4.36 8.35
CA LEU A 46 1.96 4.09 7.62
C LEU A 46 1.90 4.87 6.29
N ILE A 47 2.36 6.12 6.27
CA ILE A 47 2.44 6.93 5.05
C ILE A 47 3.41 6.30 4.05
N ASP A 48 4.61 5.91 4.48
CA ASP A 48 5.61 5.22 3.64
C ASP A 48 5.02 3.95 3.00
N ALA A 49 4.31 3.14 3.79
CA ALA A 49 3.67 1.92 3.31
C ALA A 49 2.58 2.20 2.26
N ARG A 50 1.76 3.25 2.46
CA ARG A 50 0.74 3.68 1.49
C ARG A 50 1.36 4.20 0.19
N LEU A 51 2.46 4.95 0.28
CA LEU A 51 3.19 5.40 -0.91
C LEU A 51 3.70 4.20 -1.71
N LYS A 52 4.22 3.17 -1.02
CA LYS A 52 4.66 1.93 -1.67
C LYS A 52 3.52 1.18 -2.34
N GLN A 53 2.35 1.13 -1.71
CA GLN A 53 1.14 0.55 -2.29
C GLN A 53 0.76 1.24 -3.60
N ASN A 54 0.71 2.57 -3.60
CA ASN A 54 0.39 3.35 -4.79
C ASN A 54 1.42 3.15 -5.91
N GLU A 55 2.71 3.07 -5.58
CA GLU A 55 3.77 2.79 -6.54
C GLU A 55 3.58 1.42 -7.23
N LEU A 56 3.28 0.38 -6.45
CA LEU A 56 3.08 -0.98 -6.97
C LEU A 56 1.80 -1.11 -7.80
N GLN A 57 0.70 -0.51 -7.35
CA GLN A 57 -0.54 -0.45 -8.14
C GLN A 57 -0.30 0.23 -9.50
N ASN A 58 0.42 1.35 -9.51
CA ASN A 58 0.79 2.03 -10.75
C ASN A 58 1.66 1.15 -11.66
N LYS A 59 2.62 0.42 -11.10
CA LYS A 59 3.44 -0.53 -11.87
C LYS A 59 2.61 -1.67 -12.45
N PHE A 60 1.66 -2.21 -11.68
CA PHE A 60 0.74 -3.24 -12.14
C PHE A 60 -0.11 -2.75 -13.31
N PHE A 61 -0.73 -1.57 -13.20
CA PHE A 61 -1.52 -0.99 -14.29
C PHE A 61 -0.69 -0.69 -15.53
N LYS A 62 0.54 -0.18 -15.37
CA LYS A 62 1.46 0.04 -16.50
C LYS A 62 1.84 -1.29 -17.18
N ALA A 63 2.13 -2.33 -16.40
CA ALA A 63 2.44 -3.65 -16.95
C ALA A 63 1.24 -4.25 -17.70
N LYS A 64 0.04 -4.10 -17.14
CA LYS A 64 -1.22 -4.53 -17.77
C LYS A 64 -1.49 -3.78 -19.07
N ALA A 65 -1.34 -2.44 -19.08
CA ALA A 65 -1.50 -1.62 -20.28
C ALA A 65 -0.50 -1.99 -21.38
N LYS A 66 0.78 -2.19 -21.02
CA LYS A 66 1.81 -2.67 -21.97
C LYS A 66 1.46 -4.04 -22.55
N LEU A 67 0.94 -4.95 -21.74
CA LEU A 67 0.50 -6.26 -22.19
C LEU A 67 -0.61 -6.13 -23.25
N PHE A 68 -1.66 -5.36 -22.98
CA PHE A 68 -2.74 -5.10 -23.95
C PHE A 68 -2.23 -4.46 -25.24
N GLN A 69 -1.32 -3.49 -25.12
CA GLN A 69 -0.71 -2.85 -26.28
C GLN A 69 0.12 -3.85 -27.10
N SER A 70 0.87 -4.74 -26.44
CA SER A 70 1.70 -5.76 -27.11
C SER A 70 0.88 -6.89 -27.75
N LEU A 71 -0.30 -7.19 -27.22
CA LEU A 71 -1.21 -8.18 -27.81
C LEU A 71 -1.97 -7.65 -29.05
N ALA A 72 -1.76 -6.38 -29.45
CA ALA A 72 -2.42 -5.77 -30.61
C ALA A 72 -3.96 -5.93 -30.60
N ILE A 73 -4.59 -5.92 -29.41
CA ILE A 73 -6.04 -5.77 -29.32
C ILE A 73 -6.32 -4.28 -29.50
N ASN A 74 -6.66 -3.90 -30.74
CA ASN A 74 -7.18 -2.59 -31.06
C ASN A 74 -8.49 -2.38 -30.27
N PRO A 75 -8.65 -1.30 -29.50
CA PRO A 75 -9.84 -1.07 -28.66
C PRO A 75 -11.13 -0.80 -29.46
N GLU A 76 -11.14 -0.94 -30.79
CA GLU A 76 -12.35 -0.83 -31.62
C GLU A 76 -13.14 -2.16 -31.76
N SER A 77 -12.74 -3.26 -31.13
CA SER A 77 -13.40 -4.56 -31.34
C SER A 77 -13.76 -5.36 -30.09
N LEU A 78 -14.06 -4.71 -28.96
CA LEU A 78 -14.82 -5.33 -27.87
C LEU A 78 -15.85 -4.37 -27.26
#